data_AF-T1GVE5-F1
#
_entry.id   AF-T1GVE5-F1
#
_cell.length_a   1.000
_cell.length_b   1.000
_cell.length_c   1.000
_cell.angle_alpha   90.00
_cell.angle_beta   90.00
_cell.angle_gamma   90.00
#
_symmetry.space_group_name_H-M   'P 1'
#
loop_
_entity.id
_entity.type
_entity.pdbx_description
1 polymer ?
#
loop_
_entity_poly.entity_id
_entity_poly.type
_entity_poly.pdbx_seq_one_letter_code
_entity_poly.pdbx_strand_id
1 'polypeptide(L)'
;MVTCAYLPSAERLTVIVIKARNLRVVDDVKNTSDPYVKVSLWNNGKKIKKRKTGVLRSNLNPIYNEALTFDISKETLKNSTIEVIVLHDNILVIQYISEAI
;
A
#
# COMPACT_ATOMS: atom_id res chain seq x y z
N MET A 1 -1.70 -9.53 0.26
CA MET A 1 -0.36 -9.99 -0.14
C MET A 1 0.36 -8.85 -0.82
N VAL A 2 1.49 -8.47 -0.28
CA VAL A 2 2.38 -7.43 -0.80
C VAL A 2 3.78 -7.99 -0.79
N THR A 3 4.60 -7.64 -1.78
CA THR A 3 6.03 -7.94 -1.79
C THR A 3 6.80 -6.65 -2.05
N CYS A 4 8.04 -6.57 -1.57
CA CYS A 4 8.91 -5.43 -1.79
C CYS A 4 10.29 -5.88 -2.26
N ALA A 5 10.94 -5.04 -3.05
CA ALA A 5 12.31 -5.23 -3.50
C ALA A 5 13.01 -3.88 -3.61
N TYR A 6 14.26 -3.81 -3.14
CA TYR A 6 15.08 -2.62 -3.23
C TYR A 6 16.24 -2.83 -4.21
N LEU A 7 16.46 -1.87 -5.10
CA LEU A 7 17.59 -1.83 -6.03
C LEU A 7 18.57 -0.73 -5.59
N PRO A 8 19.70 -1.06 -4.94
CA PRO A 8 20.63 -0.06 -4.41
C PRO A 8 21.27 0.83 -5.49
N SER A 9 21.59 0.26 -6.65
CA SER A 9 22.23 1.01 -7.75
C SER A 9 21.37 2.11 -8.35
N ALA A 10 20.04 2.01 -8.19
CA ALA A 10 19.08 3.00 -8.66
C ALA A 10 18.40 3.73 -7.50
N GLU A 11 18.81 3.46 -6.26
CA GLU A 11 18.16 3.94 -5.04
C GLU A 11 16.63 3.82 -5.08
N ARG A 12 16.14 2.62 -5.43
CA ARG A 12 14.73 2.43 -5.82
C ARG A 12 14.08 1.28 -5.08
N LEU A 13 13.04 1.59 -4.32
CA LEU A 13 12.17 0.62 -3.66
C LEU A 13 10.92 0.39 -4.52
N THR A 14 10.64 -0.86 -4.85
CA THR A 14 9.43 -1.28 -5.55
C THR A 14 8.56 -2.09 -4.61
N VAL A 15 7.31 -1.69 -4.43
CA VAL A 15 6.29 -2.39 -3.64
C VAL A 15 5.24 -2.93 -4.60
N ILE A 16 5.17 -4.25 -4.75
CA ILE A 16 4.18 -4.89 -5.62
C ILE A 16 2.98 -5.28 -4.77
N VAL A 17 1.85 -4.62 -5.03
CA VAL A 17 0.56 -4.95 -4.43
C VAL A 17 -0.09 -6.02 -5.29
N ILE A 18 -0.20 -7.24 -4.77
CA ILE A 18 -0.69 -8.38 -5.55
C ILE A 18 -2.22 -8.50 -5.38
N LYS A 19 -2.69 -8.68 -4.15
CA LYS A 19 -4.12 -8.92 -3.87
C LYS A 19 -4.49 -8.66 -2.42
N ALA A 20 -5.78 -8.39 -2.18
CA ALA A 20 -6.42 -8.48 -0.88
C ALA A 20 -7.60 -9.45 -0.94
N ARG A 21 -8.04 -9.96 0.21
CA ARG A 21 -9.14 -10.93 0.31
C ARG A 21 -9.99 -10.66 1.53
N ASN A 22 -11.25 -11.06 1.48
CA ASN A 22 -12.21 -10.95 2.57
C ASN A 22 -12.27 -9.53 3.16
N LEU A 23 -12.29 -8.51 2.28
CA LEU A 23 -12.45 -7.14 2.72
C LEU A 23 -13.84 -6.93 3.30
N ARG A 24 -13.95 -6.05 4.29
CA ARG A 24 -15.25 -5.67 4.85
C ARG A 24 -16.07 -4.91 3.80
N VAL A 25 -17.39 -5.08 3.86
CA VAL A 25 -18.34 -4.23 3.16
C VAL A 25 -18.32 -2.85 3.83
N VAL A 26 -18.22 -1.79 3.03
CA VAL A 26 -18.29 -0.40 3.50
C VAL A 26 -19.48 0.32 2.88
N ASP A 27 -19.86 -0.02 1.65
CA ASP A 27 -21.12 0.40 1.05
C ASP A 27 -22.19 -0.65 1.37
N ASP A 28 -22.96 -0.42 2.44
CA ASP A 28 -24.03 -1.31 2.89
C ASP A 28 -25.19 -1.41 1.88
N VAL A 29 -25.42 -0.35 1.09
CA VAL A 29 -26.50 -0.30 0.10
C VAL A 29 -26.18 -1.22 -1.07
N LYS A 30 -24.94 -1.17 -1.56
CA LYS A 30 -24.48 -2.04 -2.65
C LYS A 30 -23.92 -3.38 -2.15
N ASN A 31 -23.84 -3.57 -0.84
CA ASN A 31 -23.23 -4.72 -0.18
C ASN A 31 -21.81 -5.03 -0.70
N THR A 32 -20.99 -3.99 -0.88
CA THR A 32 -19.65 -4.12 -1.47
C THR A 32 -18.68 -3.02 -1.01
N SER A 33 -17.46 -3.03 -1.54
CA SER A 33 -16.47 -1.96 -1.41
C SER A 33 -15.78 -1.71 -2.76
N ASP A 34 -15.29 -0.50 -2.95
CA ASP A 34 -14.43 -0.09 -4.06
C ASP A 34 -13.00 0.13 -3.56
N PRO A 35 -12.22 -0.94 -3.28
CA PRO A 35 -10.96 -0.80 -2.57
C PRO A 35 -9.80 -0.31 -3.45
N TYR A 36 -8.93 0.49 -2.85
CA TYR A 36 -7.56 0.73 -3.32
C TYR A 36 -6.57 0.58 -2.17
N VAL A 37 -5.31 0.32 -2.52
CA VAL A 37 -4.22 0.21 -1.55
C VAL A 37 -3.38 1.48 -1.62
N LYS A 38 -3.19 2.13 -0.47
CA LYS A 38 -2.25 3.25 -0.30
C LYS A 38 -1.03 2.75 0.46
N VAL A 39 0.13 2.93 -0.15
CA VAL A 39 1.44 2.62 0.45
C VAL A 39 2.12 3.93 0.80
N SER A 40 2.49 4.11 2.07
CA SER A 40 3.18 5.29 2.57
C SER A 40 4.53 4.89 3.15
N LEU A 41 5.58 5.63 2.79
CA LEU A 41 6.88 5.57 3.45
C LEU A 41 6.91 6.59 4.57
N TRP A 42 7.30 6.12 5.74
CA TRP A 42 7.53 6.93 6.93
C TRP A 42 9.01 6.88 7.27
N ASN A 43 9.57 7.98 7.71
CA ASN A 43 10.95 8.06 8.21
C ASN A 43 10.93 8.94 9.47
N ASN A 44 11.48 8.44 10.58
CA ASN A 44 11.50 9.15 11.86
C ASN A 44 10.13 9.72 12.28
N GLY A 45 9.07 8.91 12.15
CA GLY A 45 7.71 9.32 12.51
C GLY A 45 7.03 10.29 11.55
N LYS A 46 7.69 10.71 10.46
CA LYS A 46 7.12 11.59 9.43
C LYS A 46 6.87 10.84 8.13
N LYS A 47 5.69 11.03 7.55
CA LYS A 47 5.36 10.53 6.22
C LYS A 47 6.15 11.30 5.16
N ILE A 48 7.00 10.61 4.41
CA ILE A 48 7.88 11.24 3.41
C ILE A 48 7.36 11.06 1.97
N LYS A 49 6.78 9.89 1.65
CA LYS A 49 6.27 9.60 0.29
C LYS A 49 5.03 8.72 0.39
N LYS A 50 4.13 8.84 -0.59
CA LYS A 50 2.95 7.97 -0.73
C LYS A 50 2.64 7.69 -2.19
N ARG A 51 2.15 6.48 -2.46
CA ARG A 51 1.61 6.03 -3.74
C ARG A 51 0.35 5.21 -3.48
N LYS A 52 -0.52 5.10 -4.47
CA LYS A 52 -1.72 4.27 -4.39
C LYS A 52 -1.91 3.48 -5.68
N THR A 53 -2.58 2.34 -5.56
CA THR A 53 -3.07 1.57 -6.70
C THR A 53 -4.26 2.26 -7.37
N GLY A 54 -4.70 1.69 -8.49
CA GLY A 54 -6.05 1.91 -8.99
C GLY A 54 -7.13 1.51 -7.98
N VAL A 55 -8.32 2.06 -8.17
CA VAL A 55 -9.53 1.65 -7.44
C VAL A 55 -10.19 0.53 -8.24
N LEU A 56 -10.47 -0.59 -7.58
CA LEU A 56 -11.25 -1.68 -8.18
C LEU A 56 -12.67 -1.61 -7.66
N ARG A 57 -13.65 -1.45 -8.55
CA ARG A 57 -15.06 -1.29 -8.15
C ARG A 57 -15.69 -2.61 -7.75
N SER A 58 -16.53 -2.54 -6.73
CA SER A 58 -17.42 -3.59 -6.24
C SER A 58 -16.71 -4.92 -6.02
N ASN A 59 -15.58 -4.89 -5.31
CA ASN A 59 -14.69 -6.03 -5.19
C ASN A 59 -14.14 -6.20 -3.77
N LEU A 60 -14.58 -7.27 -3.08
CA LEU A 60 -14.08 -7.62 -1.73
C LEU A 60 -12.82 -8.52 -1.76
N ASN A 61 -12.40 -8.96 -2.94
CA ASN A 61 -11.23 -9.81 -3.16
C ASN A 61 -10.34 -9.29 -4.32
N PRO A 62 -9.90 -8.02 -4.25
CA PRO A 62 -9.21 -7.38 -5.36
C PRO A 62 -7.87 -8.04 -5.68
N ILE A 63 -7.56 -8.15 -6.97
CA ILE A 63 -6.25 -8.50 -7.51
C ILE A 63 -5.74 -7.26 -8.24
N TYR A 64 -4.67 -6.65 -7.71
CA TYR A 64 -4.10 -5.41 -8.24
C TYR A 64 -2.97 -5.71 -9.24
N ASN A 65 -2.00 -6.54 -8.85
CA ASN A 65 -0.76 -6.74 -9.62
C ASN A 65 -0.06 -5.43 -10.02
N GLU A 66 -0.12 -4.42 -9.14
CA GLU A 66 0.41 -3.09 -9.40
C GLU A 66 1.73 -2.86 -8.66
N ALA A 67 2.73 -2.37 -9.38
CA ALA A 67 4.02 -1.97 -8.82
C ALA A 67 4.02 -0.49 -8.45
N LEU A 68 4.23 -0.19 -7.17
CA LEU A 68 4.36 1.16 -6.63
C LEU A 68 5.83 1.42 -6.30
N THR A 69 6.43 2.34 -7.07
CA THR A 69 7.87 2.61 -6.99
C THR A 69 8.16 3.91 -6.26
N PHE A 70 9.19 3.88 -5.43
CA PHE A 70 9.67 5.00 -4.63
C PHE A 70 11.18 5.15 -4.81
N ASP A 71 11.61 6.33 -5.23
CA ASP A 71 13.03 6.69 -5.18
C ASP A 71 13.38 6.99 -3.72
N ILE A 72 14.31 6.26 -3.12
CA ILE A 72 14.70 6.42 -1.72
C ILE A 72 16.14 5.94 -1.55
N SER A 73 16.97 6.79 -0.95
CA SER A 73 18.36 6.43 -0.69
C SER A 73 18.44 5.31 0.33
N LYS A 74 19.54 4.54 0.26
CA LYS A 74 19.75 3.41 1.18
C LYS A 74 19.80 3.86 2.64
N GLU A 75 20.32 5.06 2.89
CA GLU A 75 20.40 5.65 4.23
C GLU A 75 19.03 6.00 4.78
N THR A 76 18.17 6.63 3.98
CA THR A 76 16.79 6.93 4.41
C THR A 76 15.99 5.64 4.57
N LEU A 77 16.17 4.65 3.68
CA LEU A 77 15.43 3.39 3.73
C LEU A 77 15.62 2.65 5.06
N LYS A 78 16.85 2.56 5.58
CA LYS A 78 17.18 1.87 6.84
C LYS A 78 16.35 2.32 8.04
N ASN A 79 15.99 3.60 8.07
CA ASN A 79 15.22 4.21 9.16
C ASN A 79 13.76 4.46 8.75
N SER A 80 13.30 3.78 7.69
CA SER A 80 11.97 3.94 7.15
C SER A 80 11.08 2.74 7.43
N THR A 81 9.80 3.00 7.62
CA THR A 81 8.75 1.98 7.70
C THR A 81 7.79 2.12 6.53
N ILE A 82 7.23 1.00 6.10
CA ILE A 82 6.14 0.98 5.13
C ILE A 82 4.82 0.82 5.87
N GLU A 83 3.91 1.73 5.60
CA GLU A 83 2.50 1.60 5.94
C GLU A 83 1.72 1.22 4.67
N VAL A 84 0.99 0.10 4.75
CA VAL A 84 0.07 -0.35 3.70
C VAL A 84 -1.34 -0.29 4.25
N ILE A 85 -2.21 0.51 3.62
CA ILE A 85 -3.62 0.58 4.01
C ILE A 85 -4.55 0.33 2.83
N VAL A 86 -5.59 -0.46 3.08
CA VAL A 86 -6.71 -0.68 2.17
C VAL A 86 -7.80 0.32 2.51
N LEU A 87 -8.31 1.03 1.52
CA LEU A 87 -9.28 2.12 1.67
C LEU A 87 -10.42 1.97 0.67
N HIS A 88 -11.63 2.39 1.07
CA HIS A 88 -12.76 2.67 0.20
C HIS A 88 -13.20 4.10 0.47
N ASP A 89 -13.17 5.00 -0.53
CA ASP A 89 -13.55 6.41 -0.35
C ASP A 89 -12.91 7.10 0.88
N ASN A 90 -11.60 6.85 1.07
CA ASN A 90 -10.80 7.27 2.23
C ASN A 90 -11.19 6.66 3.59
N ILE A 91 -12.20 5.81 3.65
CA ILE A 91 -12.55 5.02 4.82
C ILE A 91 -11.56 3.87 4.95
N LEU A 92 -10.93 3.77 6.12
CA LEU A 92 -9.98 2.70 6.42
C LEU A 92 -10.69 1.35 6.48
N VAL A 93 -10.29 0.43 5.61
CA VAL A 93 -10.79 -0.96 5.61
C VAL A 93 -9.84 -1.84 6.41
N ILE A 94 -8.54 -1.81 6.09
CA ILE A 94 -7.50 -2.58 6.78
C ILE A 94 -6.20 -1.75 6.81
N GLN A 95 -5.44 -1.87 7.89
CA GLN A 95 -4.10 -1.28 8.04
C GLN A 95 -3.07 -2.35 8.40
N TYR A 96 -1.92 -2.30 7.74
CA TYR A 96 -0.72 -3.06 8.08
C TYR A 96 0.48 -2.11 8.08
N ILE A 97 1.31 -2.23 9.11
CA ILE A 97 2.56 -1.49 9.22
C ILE A 97 3.67 -2.54 9.30
N SER A 98 4.66 -2.45 8.42
CA SER A 98 5.85 -3.28 8.56
C SER A 98 6.86 -2.56 9.47
N GLU A 99 7.50 -3.31 10.34
CA GLU A 99 8.73 -2.88 10.98
C GLU A 99 9.84 -2.76 9.91
N ALA A 100 10.87 -1.97 10.21
CA ALA A 100 11.79 -1.35 9.24
C ALA A 100 12.40 -2.30 8.17
N ILE A 101 12.70 -1.74 6.98
CA ILE A 101 13.25 -2.44 5.80
C ILE A 101 14.76 -2.23 5.69
#